data_AF-A0A248KHK9-F1
#
_entry.id   AF-A0A248KHK9-F1
#
_cell.length_a   1.000
_cell.length_b   1.000
_cell.length_c   1.000
_cell.angle_alpha   90.00
_cell.angle_beta   90.00
_cell.angle_gamma   90.00
#
_symmetry.space_group_name_H-M   'P 1'
#
loop_
_entity.id
_entity.type
_entity.pdbx_description
1 polymer ?
#
loop_
_entity_poly.entity_id
_entity_poly.type
_entity_poly.pdbx_seq_one_letter_code
_entity_poly.pdbx_strand_id
1 'polypeptide(L)'
;MFRLFSRNKDTQSLSKKLENPKYGETHKIQDALGIRIALYFNDDVELVHGILNEIFTEREKDHSIDIMKAAEFSAVRYNIIYELPPSLLEKEYSYLKFSDKIDSTFELQIRSILSEGGMR
;
A
#
# COMPACT_ATOMS: atom_id res chain seq x y z
N MET A 1 -17.46 3.74 -9.18
CA MET A 1 -17.25 2.27 -9.20
C MET A 1 -15.82 2.00 -8.75
N PHE A 2 -15.54 0.97 -7.96
CA PHE A 2 -14.18 0.65 -7.53
C PHE A 2 -13.94 -0.86 -7.58
N ARG A 3 -12.66 -1.26 -7.59
CA ARG A 3 -12.25 -2.66 -7.39
C ARG A 3 -11.25 -2.72 -6.25
N LEU A 4 -11.47 -3.64 -5.32
CA LEU A 4 -10.61 -3.87 -4.17
C LEU A 4 -9.86 -5.19 -4.34
N PHE A 5 -8.56 -5.17 -4.08
CA PHE A 5 -7.72 -6.36 -4.06
C PHE A 5 -6.93 -6.36 -2.75
N SER A 6 -6.90 -7.49 -2.06
CA SER A 6 -6.04 -7.70 -0.89
C SER A 6 -5.08 -8.85 -1.16
N ARG A 7 -3.85 -8.72 -0.68
CA ARG A 7 -2.88 -9.80 -0.72
C ARG A 7 -1.98 -9.78 0.50
N ASN A 8 -1.62 -10.98 0.93
CA ASN A 8 -0.42 -11.18 1.72
C ASN A 8 0.74 -11.39 0.75
N LYS A 9 1.91 -10.84 1.06
CA LYS A 9 3.11 -11.08 0.25
C LYS A 9 3.41 -12.58 0.25
N ASP A 10 3.72 -13.13 -0.92
CA ASP A 10 4.03 -14.55 -1.03
C ASP A 10 5.30 -14.89 -0.25
N THR A 11 5.38 -16.12 0.24
CA THR A 11 6.49 -16.59 1.08
C THR A 11 7.84 -16.48 0.38
N GLN A 12 7.91 -16.69 -0.93
CA GLN A 12 9.16 -16.63 -1.69
C GLN A 12 9.67 -15.19 -1.80
N SER A 13 8.80 -14.23 -2.13
CA SER A 13 9.13 -12.81 -2.19
C SER A 13 9.46 -12.25 -0.82
N LEU A 14 8.77 -12.71 0.24
CA LEU A 14 9.07 -12.32 1.61
C LEU A 14 10.45 -12.84 2.04
N SER A 15 10.75 -14.13 1.81
CA SER A 15 12.06 -14.70 2.11
C SER A 15 13.21 -13.94 1.44
N LYS A 16 13.06 -13.59 0.15
CA LYS A 16 14.06 -12.78 -0.57
C LYS A 16 14.30 -11.41 0.06
N LYS A 17 13.26 -10.76 0.61
CA LYS A 17 13.44 -9.50 1.36
C LYS A 17 14.08 -9.74 2.73
N LEU A 18 13.70 -10.81 3.43
CA LEU A 18 14.26 -11.16 4.74
C LEU A 18 15.75 -11.53 4.70
N GLU A 19 16.23 -12.01 3.55
CA GLU A 19 17.66 -12.25 3.26
C GLU A 19 18.48 -10.96 3.16
N ASN A 20 17.84 -9.83 2.83
CA ASN A 20 18.54 -8.55 2.75
C ASN A 20 18.78 -7.99 4.17
N PRO A 21 20.03 -7.86 4.62
CA PRO A 21 20.37 -7.50 6.00
C PRO A 21 19.92 -6.08 6.38
N LYS A 22 19.66 -5.21 5.40
CA LYS A 22 19.16 -3.86 5.66
C LYS A 22 17.81 -3.88 6.39
N TYR A 23 17.01 -4.91 6.15
CA TYR A 23 15.73 -5.10 6.84
C TYR A 23 15.95 -5.65 8.25
N GLY A 24 15.51 -4.86 9.24
CA GLY A 24 15.74 -5.11 10.67
C GLY A 24 16.87 -4.28 11.28
N GLU A 25 17.76 -3.73 10.47
CA GLU A 25 18.81 -2.80 10.93
C GLU A 25 18.44 -1.34 10.63
N THR A 26 18.02 -1.07 9.39
CA THR A 26 17.86 0.32 8.91
C THR A 26 16.41 0.64 8.57
N HIS A 27 15.63 -0.33 8.09
CA HIS A 27 14.22 -0.18 7.73
C HIS A 27 13.51 -1.52 7.98
N LYS A 28 12.18 -1.52 8.05
CA LYS A 28 11.38 -2.75 8.13
C LYS A 28 10.58 -2.94 6.83
N ILE A 29 10.15 -4.17 6.57
CA ILE A 29 9.30 -4.51 5.43
C ILE A 29 7.89 -4.01 5.73
N GLN A 30 7.39 -3.06 4.92
CA GLN A 30 6.07 -2.42 5.11
C GLN A 30 5.00 -2.91 4.14
N ASP A 31 5.39 -3.64 3.08
CA ASP A 31 4.52 -4.15 2.01
C ASP A 31 4.22 -5.66 2.17
N ALA A 32 4.26 -6.15 3.40
CA ALA A 32 3.95 -7.53 3.73
C ALA A 32 2.42 -7.78 3.66
N LEU A 33 1.61 -6.80 4.09
CA LEU A 33 0.18 -6.69 3.79
C LEU A 33 -0.01 -5.62 2.72
N GLY A 34 -0.70 -5.96 1.63
CA GLY A 34 -0.99 -5.04 0.55
C GLY A 34 -2.46 -4.99 0.21
N ILE A 35 -3.03 -3.79 0.16
CA ILE A 35 -4.37 -3.52 -0.35
C ILE A 35 -4.23 -2.65 -1.59
N ARG A 36 -4.97 -2.95 -2.65
CA ARG A 36 -5.04 -2.12 -3.84
C ARG A 36 -6.49 -1.71 -4.12
N ILE A 37 -6.70 -0.42 -4.29
CA ILE A 37 -7.96 0.17 -4.72
C ILE A 37 -7.75 0.72 -6.13
N ALA A 38 -8.49 0.16 -7.10
CA ALA A 38 -8.56 0.70 -8.45
C ALA A 38 -9.82 1.54 -8.61
N LEU A 39 -9.64 2.82 -8.92
CA LEU A 39 -10.66 3.85 -9.10
C LEU A 39 -10.74 4.24 -10.57
N TYR A 40 -11.87 4.79 -11.01
CA TYR A 40 -12.05 5.19 -12.40
C TYR A 40 -11.73 6.66 -12.64
N PHE A 41 -11.88 7.49 -11.62
CA PHE A 41 -11.63 8.92 -11.69
C PHE A 41 -10.43 9.30 -10.82
N ASN A 42 -9.65 10.27 -11.29
CA ASN A 42 -8.52 10.80 -10.54
C ASN A 42 -9.00 11.52 -9.27
N ASP A 43 -10.11 12.25 -9.35
CA ASP A 43 -10.68 13.00 -8.22
C ASP A 43 -11.09 12.08 -7.06
N ASP A 44 -11.50 10.83 -7.37
CA ASP A 44 -11.82 9.83 -6.35
C ASP A 44 -10.57 9.40 -5.54
N VAL A 45 -9.36 9.54 -6.10
CA VAL A 45 -8.11 9.11 -5.43
C VAL A 45 -7.86 9.91 -4.17
N GLU A 46 -7.94 11.25 -4.28
CA GLU A 46 -7.73 12.15 -3.15
C GLU A 46 -8.87 12.01 -2.12
N LEU A 47 -10.11 11.87 -2.58
CA LEU A 47 -11.26 11.63 -1.70
C LEU A 47 -11.10 10.34 -0.88
N VAL A 48 -10.76 9.22 -1.54
CA VAL A 48 -10.57 7.94 -0.86
C VAL A 48 -9.39 7.98 0.09
N HIS A 49 -8.30 8.66 -0.29
CA HIS A 49 -7.16 8.89 0.60
C HIS A 49 -7.59 9.65 1.86
N GLY A 50 -8.32 10.76 1.71
CA GLY A 50 -8.83 11.55 2.83
C GLY A 50 -9.72 10.75 3.78
N ILE A 51 -10.67 9.98 3.26
CA ILE A 51 -11.55 9.11 4.08
C ILE A 51 -10.73 8.07 4.86
N LEU A 52 -9.72 7.46 4.23
CA LEU A 52 -8.91 6.44 4.89
C LEU A 52 -7.97 7.04 5.95
N ASN A 53 -7.53 8.29 5.79
CA ASN A 53 -6.78 9.02 6.80
C ASN A 53 -7.60 9.36 8.06
N GLU A 54 -8.93 9.38 7.97
CA GLU A 54 -9.81 9.50 9.16
C GLU A 54 -9.90 8.20 9.96
N ILE A 55 -9.62 7.06 9.32
CA ILE A 55 -9.81 5.71 9.89
C ILE A 55 -8.48 5.12 10.35
N PHE A 56 -7.41 5.36 9.60
CA PHE A 56 -6.09 4.77 9.80
C PHE A 56 -5.03 5.84 9.99
N THR A 57 -4.00 5.53 10.76
CA THR A 57 -2.85 6.41 10.97
C THR A 57 -1.85 6.24 9.83
N GLU A 58 -1.73 7.25 8.98
CA GLU A 58 -0.76 7.28 7.88
C GLU A 58 0.68 7.55 8.39
N ARG A 59 1.66 6.85 7.81
CA ARG A 59 3.09 7.14 7.97
C ARG A 59 3.61 7.95 6.79
N GLU A 60 3.37 9.25 6.83
CA GLU A 60 3.70 10.17 5.73
C GLU A 60 5.17 10.09 5.29
N LYS A 61 6.10 9.89 6.22
CA LYS A 61 7.54 9.75 5.90
C LYS A 61 7.87 8.57 4.98
N ASP A 62 7.00 7.57 4.90
CA ASP A 62 7.20 6.31 4.18
C ASP A 62 6.29 6.22 2.94
N HIS A 63 5.39 7.18 2.72
CA HIS A 63 4.48 7.16 1.58
C HIS A 63 5.14 7.65 0.27
N SER A 64 4.51 7.37 -0.86
CA SER A 64 4.94 7.87 -2.17
C SER A 64 3.72 8.19 -3.03
N ILE A 65 3.59 9.46 -3.41
CA ILE A 65 2.52 9.98 -4.27
C ILE A 65 3.13 10.41 -5.61
N ASP A 66 2.67 9.79 -6.69
CA ASP A 66 3.07 10.10 -8.07
C ASP A 66 1.85 10.61 -8.86
N ILE A 67 1.89 11.90 -9.20
CA ILE A 67 0.88 12.60 -9.99
C ILE A 67 1.55 13.08 -11.28
N MET A 68 1.32 12.36 -12.38
CA MET A 68 1.81 12.77 -13.69
C MET A 68 0.93 13.92 -14.23
N LYS A 69 1.43 15.16 -14.15
CA LYS A 69 0.71 16.39 -14.57
C LYS A 69 0.63 16.63 -16.08
N ALA A 70 1.22 15.76 -16.92
CA ALA A 70 1.54 16.10 -18.31
C ALA A 70 0.40 15.86 -19.33
N ALA A 71 -0.69 15.19 -18.96
CA ALA A 71 -1.87 15.04 -19.81
C ALA A 71 -3.12 14.83 -18.94
N GLU A 72 -4.26 15.45 -19.32
CA GLU A 72 -5.57 15.34 -18.64
C GLU A 72 -6.06 13.90 -18.41
N PHE A 73 -5.41 12.92 -19.04
CA PHE A 73 -5.72 11.50 -18.95
C PHE A 73 -4.61 10.68 -18.26
N SER A 74 -3.77 11.28 -17.42
CA SER A 74 -2.69 10.54 -16.78
C SER A 74 -3.19 9.75 -15.56
N ALA A 75 -2.70 8.52 -15.40
CA ALA A 75 -3.01 7.70 -14.23
C ALA A 75 -2.32 8.25 -12.97
N VAL A 76 -3.03 8.26 -11.85
CA VAL A 76 -2.56 8.69 -10.54
C VAL A 76 -2.19 7.47 -9.70
N ARG A 77 -1.08 7.54 -8.94
CA ARG A 77 -0.57 6.43 -8.14
C ARG A 77 -0.18 6.89 -6.74
N TYR A 78 -0.92 6.40 -5.74
CA TYR A 78 -0.60 6.62 -4.33
C TYR A 78 -0.14 5.30 -3.73
N ASN A 79 1.02 5.28 -3.08
CA ASN A 79 1.50 4.18 -2.24
C ASN A 79 1.58 4.71 -0.81
N ILE A 80 0.56 4.44 -0.03
CA ILE A 80 0.42 4.95 1.32
C ILE A 80 0.75 3.83 2.30
N ILE A 81 1.53 4.15 3.33
CA ILE A 81 1.83 3.21 4.41
C ILE A 81 1.00 3.60 5.61
N TYR A 82 0.15 2.68 6.07
CA TYR A 82 -0.68 2.87 7.26
C TYR A 82 -0.23 1.95 8.39
N GLU A 83 -0.38 2.42 9.62
CA GLU A 83 -0.22 1.58 10.79
C GLU A 83 -1.32 0.52 10.86
N LEU A 84 -0.95 -0.72 11.18
CA LEU A 84 -1.93 -1.77 11.38
C LEU A 84 -2.60 -1.56 12.74
N PRO A 85 -3.94 -1.48 12.82
CA PRO A 85 -4.63 -1.41 14.09
C PRO A 85 -4.24 -2.59 15.01
N PRO A 86 -4.03 -2.36 16.32
CA PRO A 86 -3.65 -3.42 17.25
C PRO A 86 -4.57 -4.65 17.23
N SER A 87 -5.87 -4.42 17.05
CA SER A 87 -6.89 -5.47 16.95
C SER A 87 -6.72 -6.42 15.76
N LEU A 88 -6.00 -6.01 14.72
CA LEU A 88 -5.67 -6.83 13.56
C LEU A 88 -4.31 -7.54 13.71
N LEU A 89 -3.34 -6.93 14.41
CA LEU A 89 -2.02 -7.53 14.67
C LEU A 89 -2.11 -8.84 15.46
N GLU A 90 -2.99 -8.91 16.45
CA GLU A 90 -3.16 -10.10 17.31
C GLU A 90 -3.59 -11.35 16.54
N LYS A 91 -4.19 -11.19 15.35
CA LYS A 91 -4.68 -12.29 14.52
C LYS A 91 -3.63 -12.82 13.55
N GLU A 92 -2.50 -12.13 13.40
CA GLU A 92 -1.49 -12.41 12.37
C GLU A 92 -0.18 -12.93 12.99
N TYR A 93 -0.19 -14.20 13.40
CA TYR A 93 0.94 -14.90 14.04
C TYR A 93 2.25 -14.84 13.24
N SER A 94 2.17 -14.72 11.91
CA SER A 94 3.34 -14.66 11.02
C SER A 94 4.13 -13.36 11.21
N TYR A 95 3.47 -12.26 11.56
CA TYR A 95 4.10 -10.95 11.79
C TYR A 95 4.90 -10.94 13.08
N LEU A 96 4.34 -11.53 14.14
CA LEU A 96 4.98 -11.60 15.44
C LEU A 96 6.35 -12.31 15.37
N LYS A 97 6.45 -13.36 14.55
CA LYS A 97 7.68 -14.15 14.37
C LYS A 97 8.83 -13.37 13.73
N PHE A 98 8.54 -12.35 12.92
CA PHE A 98 9.53 -11.54 12.20
C PHE A 98 9.39 -10.05 12.52
N SER A 99 8.93 -9.72 13.73
CA SER A 99 8.62 -8.34 14.15
C SER A 99 9.84 -7.40 14.16
N ASP A 100 11.05 -7.95 14.19
CA ASP A 100 12.31 -7.23 14.02
C ASP A 100 12.50 -6.76 12.57
N LYS A 101 12.04 -7.52 11.57
CA LYS A 101 12.23 -7.24 10.14
C LYS A 101 10.99 -6.76 9.41
N ILE A 102 9.80 -7.12 9.88
CA ILE A 102 8.51 -6.77 9.29
C ILE A 102 7.84 -5.71 10.15
N ASP A 103 7.38 -4.64 9.51
CA ASP A 103 6.71 -3.53 10.18
C ASP A 103 5.26 -3.90 10.48
N SER A 104 4.70 -3.28 11.52
CA SER A 104 3.28 -3.44 11.87
C SER A 104 2.43 -2.46 11.04
N THR A 105 2.55 -2.56 9.73
CA THR A 105 1.92 -1.67 8.76
C THR A 105 1.28 -2.46 7.63
N PHE A 106 0.45 -1.78 6.84
CA PHE A 106 0.04 -2.26 5.53
C PHE A 106 0.27 -1.18 4.48
N GLU A 107 0.58 -1.63 3.27
CA GLU A 107 0.68 -0.77 2.10
C GLU A 107 -0.68 -0.68 1.41
N LEU A 108 -1.22 0.54 1.28
CA LEU A 108 -2.36 0.84 0.44
C LEU A 108 -1.88 1.42 -0.90
N GLN A 109 -2.32 0.80 -1.99
CA GLN A 109 -2.08 1.28 -3.33
C GLN A 109 -3.39 1.80 -3.94
N ILE A 110 -3.53 3.12 -4.06
CA ILE A 110 -4.64 3.72 -4.80
C ILE A 110 -4.17 4.01 -6.22
N ARG A 111 -4.96 3.58 -7.21
CA ARG A 111 -4.66 3.70 -8.64
C ARG A 111 -5.91 4.17 -9.36
N SER A 112 -5.80 5.16 -10.23
CA SER A 112 -6.82 5.40 -11.24
C SER A 112 -6.59 4.55 -12.48
N ILE A 113 -7.66 4.02 -13.05
CA ILE A 113 -7.68 3.33 -14.34
C ILE A 113 -7.81 4.42 -15.41
N LEU A 114 -6.97 4.35 -16.44
CA LEU A 114 -7.15 5.18 -17.63
C LEU A 114 -8.55 4.94 -18.21
N SER A 115 -9.38 5.97 -18.30
CA SER A 115 -10.65 5.90 -19.03
C SER A 115 -10.40 5.40 -20.46
N GLU A 116 -11.15 4.39 -20.90
CA GLU A 116 -11.07 3.62 -22.15
C GLU A 116 -10.55 4.34 -23.43
N GLY A 117 -9.25 4.57 -23.51
CA GLY A 117 -8.58 5.04 -24.74
C GLY A 117 -7.49 4.09 -25.27
N GLY A 118 -7.29 2.93 -24.64
CA GLY A 118 -6.17 2.03 -24.89
C GLY A 118 -6.54 0.58 -25.19
N MET A 119 -7.80 0.29 -25.56
CA MET A 119 -8.12 -0.96 -26.26
C MET A 119 -8.20 -0.67 -27.76
N ARG A 120 -7.05 -0.78 -28.42
CA ARG A 120 -6.95 -1.23 -29.81
C ARG A 120 -5.83 -2.25 -29.90
#